data_AF-A0A4Q0B1G5-F1
#
_entry.id   AF-A0A4Q0B1G5-F1
#
_cell.length_a   1.000
_cell.length_b   1.000
_cell.length_c   1.000
_cell.angle_alpha   90.00
_cell.angle_beta   90.00
_cell.angle_gamma   90.00
#
_symmetry.space_group_name_H-M   'P 1'
#
loop_
_entity.id
_entity.type
_entity.pdbx_description
1 polymer ?
#
loop_
_entity_poly.entity_id
_entity_poly.type
_entity_poly.pdbx_seq_one_letter_code
_entity_poly.pdbx_strand_id
1 'polypeptide(L)'
;MKYAQTIGIIAAILMVAVCFMPWIYIPSLQLTISGVHGTVNEQFTFGKQILAQSFFSVLLIAFFALPKVWAKRTNLFVGFINMAWAIKNFTLFSLCREGECPEVKPGLYITVGLAVIVLLMTLLPRLKLPAGSK
;
A
#
# COMPACT_ATOMS: atom_id res chain seq x y z
N MET A 1 14.20 5.46 -16.24
CA MET A 1 14.01 4.04 -16.64
C MET A 1 12.85 3.91 -17.62
N LYS A 2 12.94 3.12 -18.70
CA LYS A 2 11.83 2.94 -19.69
C LYS A 2 10.57 2.34 -19.03
N TYR A 3 10.74 1.62 -17.93
CA TYR A 3 9.72 0.81 -17.29
C TYR A 3 9.23 1.31 -15.92
N ALA A 4 9.72 2.45 -15.40
CA ALA A 4 9.36 2.90 -14.05
C ALA A 4 7.85 3.15 -13.86
N GLN A 5 7.18 3.70 -14.88
CA GLN A 5 5.73 3.90 -14.83
C GLN A 5 4.98 2.56 -14.81
N THR A 6 5.38 1.61 -15.65
CA THR A 6 4.77 0.28 -15.72
C THR A 6 4.97 -0.50 -14.43
N ILE A 7 6.17 -0.46 -13.86
CA ILE A 7 6.49 -1.13 -12.59
C ILE A 7 5.71 -0.48 -11.44
N GLY A 8 5.59 0.85 -11.41
CA GLY A 8 4.77 1.55 -10.42
C GLY A 8 3.29 1.17 -10.47
N ILE A 9 2.72 1.08 -11.69
CA ILE A 9 1.33 0.65 -11.89
C ILE A 9 1.13 -0.80 -11.45
N ILE A 10 2.01 -1.71 -11.87
CA ILE A 10 1.94 -3.12 -11.48
C ILE A 10 2.06 -3.27 -9.96
N ALA A 11 2.99 -2.55 -9.32
CA ALA A 11 3.15 -2.57 -7.87
C ALA A 11 1.89 -2.06 -7.13
N ALA A 12 1.25 -1.00 -7.63
CA ALA A 12 0.01 -0.47 -7.05
C ALA A 12 -1.17 -1.47 -7.18
N ILE A 13 -1.25 -2.21 -8.29
CA ILE A 13 -2.24 -3.29 -8.48
C ILE A 13 -1.95 -4.46 -7.53
N LEU A 14 -0.68 -4.87 -7.43
CA LEU A 14 -0.27 -5.94 -6.51
C LEU A 14 -0.57 -5.59 -5.05
N MET A 15 -0.45 -4.32 -4.64
CA MET A 15 -0.82 -3.90 -3.29
C MET A 15 -2.29 -4.17 -2.97
N VAL A 16 -3.19 -3.95 -3.93
CA VAL A 16 -4.61 -4.26 -3.77
C VAL A 16 -4.82 -5.77 -3.70
N ALA A 17 -4.13 -6.55 -4.53
CA ALA A 17 -4.21 -8.00 -4.52
C ALA A 17 -3.75 -8.60 -3.18
N VAL A 18 -2.68 -8.05 -2.59
CA VAL A 18 -2.14 -8.51 -1.29
C VAL A 18 -3.10 -8.23 -0.13
N CYS A 19 -4.04 -7.29 -0.26
CA CYS A 19 -5.07 -7.07 0.76
C CYS A 19 -6.00 -8.28 0.92
N PHE A 20 -6.13 -9.15 -0.09
CA PHE A 20 -6.91 -10.40 -0.03
C PHE A 20 -6.13 -11.56 0.61
N MET A 21 -4.81 -11.42 0.77
CA MET A 21 -3.97 -12.42 1.43
C MET A 21 -4.15 -12.32 2.96
N PRO A 22 -4.00 -13.43 3.72
CA PRO A 22 -3.99 -13.36 5.18
C PRO A 22 -2.76 -12.59 5.68
N TRP A 23 -3.00 -11.60 6.54
CA TRP A 23 -1.98 -10.71 7.10
C TRP A 23 -1.54 -11.15 8.49
N ILE A 24 -2.48 -11.61 9.31
CA ILE A 24 -2.19 -12.14 10.64
C ILE A 24 -3.05 -13.36 10.95
N TYR A 25 -2.56 -14.19 11.86
CA TYR A 25 -3.30 -15.27 12.47
C TYR A 25 -3.37 -15.06 13.98
N ILE A 26 -4.56 -15.18 14.55
CA ILE A 26 -4.78 -15.08 15.99
C ILE A 26 -4.95 -16.51 16.52
N PRO A 27 -4.01 -17.03 17.34
CA PRO A 27 -4.03 -18.42 17.79
C PRO A 27 -5.20 -18.73 18.74
N SER A 28 -5.60 -17.79 19.60
CA SER A 28 -6.72 -17.95 20.55
C SER A 28 -8.08 -18.08 19.89
N LEU A 29 -8.33 -17.31 18.83
CA LEU A 29 -9.58 -17.33 18.08
C LEU A 29 -9.54 -18.33 16.91
N GLN A 30 -8.36 -18.89 16.60
CA GLN A 30 -8.08 -19.69 15.41
C GLN A 30 -8.52 -19.03 14.09
N LEU A 31 -8.51 -17.69 14.05
CA LEU A 31 -8.98 -16.90 12.91
C LEU A 31 -7.85 -16.21 12.18
N THR A 32 -7.94 -16.19 10.85
CA THR A 32 -7.03 -15.47 9.98
C THR A 32 -7.65 -14.17 9.52
N ILE A 33 -6.94 -13.07 9.72
CA ILE A 33 -7.39 -11.73 9.32
C ILE A 33 -6.68 -11.34 8.02
N SER A 34 -7.44 -10.74 7.12
CA SER A 34 -6.93 -10.13 5.87
C SER A 34 -7.24 -8.63 5.87
N GLY A 35 -6.64 -7.88 4.94
CA GLY A 35 -6.93 -6.46 4.75
C GLY A 35 -8.38 -6.17 4.31
N VAL A 36 -9.12 -7.19 3.85
CA VAL A 36 -10.54 -7.09 3.44
C VAL A 36 -11.48 -7.27 4.64
N HIS A 37 -11.22 -8.29 5.45
CA HIS A 37 -12.04 -8.66 6.60
C HIS A 37 -11.24 -8.40 7.87
N GLY A 38 -11.24 -7.14 8.30
CA GLY A 38 -10.58 -6.69 9.54
C GLY A 38 -11.48 -6.72 10.78
N THR A 39 -12.69 -7.27 10.69
CA THR A 39 -13.65 -7.41 11.79
C THR A 39 -13.73 -8.87 12.22
N VAL A 40 -13.22 -9.19 13.41
CA VAL A 40 -13.27 -10.54 13.98
C VAL A 40 -14.29 -10.64 15.11
N ASN A 41 -14.36 -9.64 15.98
CA ASN A 41 -15.32 -9.49 17.08
C ASN A 41 -15.45 -8.00 17.46
N GLU A 42 -16.42 -7.62 18.30
CA GLU A 42 -16.62 -6.22 18.75
C GLU A 42 -15.35 -5.60 19.36
N GLN A 43 -14.48 -6.42 19.98
CA GLN A 43 -13.21 -6.01 20.58
C GLN A 43 -12.03 -5.92 19.58
N PHE A 44 -12.09 -6.67 18.46
CA PHE A 44 -11.03 -6.72 17.44
C PHE A 44 -11.56 -6.25 16.09
N THR A 45 -11.79 -4.94 15.99
CA THR A 45 -12.18 -4.26 14.75
C THR A 45 -11.03 -3.40 14.24
N PHE A 46 -10.34 -3.89 13.21
CA PHE A 46 -9.26 -3.18 12.50
C PHE A 46 -9.76 -2.37 11.29
N GLY A 47 -11.07 -2.44 11.00
CA GLY A 47 -11.72 -1.77 9.88
C GLY A 47 -11.43 -2.41 8.52
N LYS A 48 -12.01 -1.84 7.46
CA LYS A 48 -11.82 -2.30 6.07
C LYS A 48 -10.64 -1.58 5.43
N GLN A 49 -9.44 -2.08 5.64
CA GLN A 49 -8.22 -1.43 5.14
C GLN A 49 -8.08 -1.46 3.63
N ILE A 50 -8.69 -2.44 2.96
CA ILE A 50 -8.79 -2.48 1.50
C ILE A 50 -9.35 -1.18 0.92
N LEU A 51 -10.25 -0.47 1.61
CA LEU A 51 -10.83 0.78 1.11
C LEU A 51 -9.77 1.88 0.98
N ALA A 52 -9.00 2.12 2.04
CA ALA A 52 -7.95 3.13 2.04
C ALA A 52 -6.81 2.75 1.08
N GLN A 53 -6.38 1.48 1.11
CA GLN A 53 -5.30 1.02 0.23
C GLN A 53 -5.69 1.09 -1.25
N SER A 54 -6.93 0.71 -1.59
CA SER A 54 -7.43 0.80 -2.97
C SER A 54 -7.58 2.24 -3.44
N PHE A 55 -8.06 3.14 -2.58
CA PHE A 55 -8.16 4.56 -2.90
C PHE A 55 -6.79 5.16 -3.25
N PHE A 56 -5.76 4.92 -2.43
CA PHE A 56 -4.40 5.40 -2.72
C PHE A 56 -3.80 4.74 -3.96
N SER A 57 -4.01 3.43 -4.15
CA SER A 57 -3.55 2.73 -5.36
C SER A 57 -4.17 3.30 -6.64
N VAL A 58 -5.47 3.59 -6.66
CA VAL A 58 -6.15 4.18 -7.83
C VAL A 58 -5.59 5.58 -8.13
N LEU A 59 -5.37 6.41 -7.10
CA LEU A 59 -4.75 7.73 -7.27
C LEU A 59 -3.33 7.63 -7.83
N LEU A 60 -2.51 6.73 -7.30
CA LEU A 60 -1.15 6.50 -7.78
C LEU A 60 -1.13 6.07 -9.26
N ILE A 61 -2.01 5.13 -9.64
CA ILE A 61 -2.14 4.67 -11.04
C ILE A 61 -2.53 5.84 -11.96
N ALA A 62 -3.51 6.65 -11.54
CA ALA A 62 -3.93 7.83 -12.30
C ALA A 62 -2.77 8.84 -12.49
N PHE A 63 -2.00 9.10 -11.45
CA PHE A 63 -0.85 10.00 -11.53
C PHE A 63 0.34 9.42 -12.30
N PHE A 64 0.53 8.09 -12.32
CA PHE A 64 1.53 7.45 -13.18
C PHE A 64 1.18 7.54 -14.67
N ALA A 65 -0.12 7.53 -15.01
CA ALA A 65 -0.59 7.63 -16.40
C ALA A 65 -0.50 9.06 -16.97
N LEU A 66 -0.61 10.10 -16.12
CA LEU A 66 -0.59 11.50 -16.54
C LEU A 66 0.85 12.01 -16.79
N PRO A 67 1.22 12.42 -18.02
CA PRO A 67 2.56 12.92 -18.33
C PRO A 67 2.77 14.40 -17.92
N LYS A 68 2.09 14.89 -16.88
CA LYS A 68 2.19 16.29 -16.40
C LYS A 68 3.22 16.42 -15.26
N VAL A 69 3.94 17.54 -15.20
CA VAL A 69 4.95 17.81 -14.16
C VAL A 69 4.30 17.90 -12.77
N TRP A 70 3.14 18.57 -12.66
CA TRP A 70 2.39 18.67 -11.41
C TRP A 70 1.93 17.30 -10.90
N ALA A 71 1.41 16.45 -11.78
CA ALA A 71 0.98 15.10 -11.44
C ALA A 71 2.12 14.25 -10.85
N LYS A 72 3.37 14.47 -11.26
CA LYS A 72 4.53 13.74 -10.71
C LYS A 72 4.92 14.22 -9.32
N ARG A 73 4.84 15.52 -9.06
CA ARG A 73 5.10 16.09 -7.73
C ARG A 73 4.05 15.61 -6.73
N THR A 74 2.78 15.58 -7.13
CA THR A 74 1.71 15.03 -6.29
C THR A 74 1.84 13.52 -6.13
N ASN A 75 2.26 12.78 -7.17
CA ASN A 75 2.47 11.33 -7.07
C ASN A 75 3.50 10.95 -6.00
N LEU A 76 4.60 11.72 -5.89
CA LEU A 76 5.60 11.52 -4.86
C LEU A 76 4.99 11.67 -3.45
N PHE A 77 4.21 12.73 -3.24
CA PHE A 77 3.52 12.98 -1.97
C PHE A 77 2.52 11.87 -1.62
N VAL A 78 1.72 11.43 -2.59
CA VAL A 78 0.78 10.31 -2.42
C VAL A 78 1.51 9.00 -2.15
N GLY A 79 2.68 8.78 -2.78
CA GLY A 79 3.54 7.63 -2.51
C GLY A 79 4.02 7.57 -1.06
N PHE A 80 4.41 8.72 -0.49
CA PHE A 80 4.77 8.81 0.94
C PHE A 80 3.58 8.52 1.86
N ILE A 81 2.39 9.07 1.55
CA ILE A 81 1.17 8.77 2.33
C ILE A 81 0.85 7.28 2.28
N ASN A 82 0.95 6.67 1.09
CA ASN A 82 0.72 5.24 0.91
C ASN A 82 1.70 4.38 1.72
N MET A 83 2.98 4.77 1.77
CA MET A 83 3.99 4.12 2.60
C MET A 83 3.72 4.31 4.10
N ALA A 84 3.37 5.51 4.53
CA ALA A 84 3.00 5.78 5.91
C ALA A 84 1.78 4.95 6.34
N TRP A 85 0.79 4.78 5.44
CA TRP A 85 -0.37 3.93 5.67
C TRP A 85 0.00 2.44 5.77
N ALA A 86 0.92 1.96 4.94
CA ALA A 86 1.42 0.58 5.03
C ALA A 86 2.16 0.32 6.36
N ILE A 87 3.00 1.27 6.81
CA ILE A 87 3.70 1.20 8.10
C ILE A 87 2.70 1.25 9.27
N LYS A 88 1.69 2.12 9.19
CA LYS A 88 0.58 2.17 10.16
C LYS A 88 -0.13 0.82 10.23
N ASN A 89 -0.44 0.19 9.09
CA ASN A 89 -1.08 -1.12 9.10
C ASN A 89 -0.15 -2.19 9.71
N PHE A 90 1.13 -2.19 9.34
CA PHE A 90 2.10 -3.12 9.92
C PHE A 90 2.17 -3.00 11.45
N THR A 91 2.27 -1.78 11.98
CA THR A 91 2.27 -1.53 13.43
C THR A 91 0.94 -1.90 14.07
N LEU A 92 -0.20 -1.53 13.48
CA LEU A 92 -1.53 -1.83 14.02
C LEU A 92 -1.78 -3.35 14.18
N PHE A 93 -1.31 -4.17 13.25
CA PHE A 93 -1.52 -5.63 13.30
C PHE A 93 -0.42 -6.42 14.00
N SER A 94 0.78 -5.86 14.16
CA SER A 94 1.86 -6.52 14.90
C SER A 94 1.78 -6.30 16.41
N LEU A 95 1.00 -5.32 16.85
CA LEU A 95 0.81 -5.04 18.27
C LEU A 95 -0.03 -6.12 18.95
N CYS A 96 0.47 -6.64 20.07
CA CYS A 96 -0.33 -7.48 20.95
C CYS A 96 -1.40 -6.62 21.64
N ARG A 97 -2.63 -7.12 21.71
CA ARG A 97 -3.76 -6.46 22.36
C ARG A 97 -4.39 -7.44 23.35
N GLU A 98 -4.65 -6.97 24.57
CA GLU A 98 -5.31 -7.75 25.62
C GLU A 98 -4.61 -9.10 25.95
N GLY A 99 -3.28 -9.15 25.84
CA GLY A 99 -2.50 -10.37 26.13
C GLY A 99 -2.41 -11.37 24.97
N GLU A 100 -3.09 -11.11 23.86
CA GLU A 100 -3.06 -11.92 22.64
C GLU A 100 -2.07 -11.34 21.64
N CYS A 101 -1.06 -12.13 21.27
CA CYS A 101 -0.06 -11.75 20.28
C CYS A 101 -0.36 -12.40 18.92
N PRO A 102 -0.62 -11.61 17.86
CA PRO A 102 -0.91 -12.14 16.54
C PRO A 102 0.37 -12.65 15.84
N GLU A 103 0.24 -13.76 15.12
CA GLU A 103 1.30 -14.28 14.26
C GLU A 103 1.28 -13.52 12.93
N VAL A 104 2.38 -12.82 12.64
CA VAL A 104 2.52 -12.04 11.41
C VAL A 104 2.74 -12.97 10.22
N LYS A 105 1.85 -12.89 9.23
CA LYS A 105 1.94 -13.65 7.98
C LYS A 105 2.67 -12.87 6.89
N PRO A 106 3.18 -13.56 5.85
CA PRO A 106 3.94 -12.92 4.76
C PRO A 106 3.18 -11.79 4.05
N GLY A 107 1.84 -11.83 4.00
CA GLY A 107 1.05 -10.77 3.37
C GLY A 107 1.31 -9.36 3.93
N LEU A 108 1.58 -9.26 5.24
CA LEU A 108 1.86 -7.97 5.88
C LEU A 108 3.24 -7.43 5.47
N TYR A 109 4.26 -8.28 5.41
CA TYR A 109 5.60 -7.91 4.93
C TYR A 109 5.58 -7.52 3.45
N ILE A 110 4.83 -8.24 2.62
CA ILE A 110 4.69 -7.94 1.19
C ILE A 110 4.03 -6.57 0.99
N THR A 111 3.03 -6.22 1.81
CA THR A 111 2.37 -4.90 1.73
C THR A 111 3.36 -3.76 1.94
N VAL A 112 4.25 -3.86 2.94
CA VAL A 112 5.28 -2.85 3.20
C VAL A 112 6.32 -2.83 2.08
N GLY A 113 6.77 -4.00 1.61
CA GLY A 113 7.72 -4.11 0.49
C GLY A 113 7.20 -3.47 -0.79
N LEU A 114 5.93 -3.70 -1.13
CA LEU A 114 5.29 -3.08 -2.28
C LEU A 114 5.14 -1.56 -2.12
N ALA A 115 4.84 -1.07 -0.92
CA ALA A 115 4.75 0.37 -0.67
C ALA A 115 6.10 1.08 -0.88
N VAL A 116 7.22 0.44 -0.47
CA VAL A 116 8.58 0.93 -0.74
C VAL A 116 8.87 0.93 -2.24
N ILE A 117 8.52 -0.14 -2.95
CA ILE A 117 8.70 -0.22 -4.41
C ILE A 117 7.93 0.89 -5.12
N VAL A 118 6.67 1.12 -4.74
CA VAL A 118 5.85 2.21 -5.28
C VAL A 118 6.54 3.55 -5.06
N LEU A 119 7.01 3.85 -3.84
CA LEU A 119 7.71 5.10 -3.53
C LEU A 119 9.00 5.26 -4.35
N LEU A 120 9.79 4.20 -4.52
CA LEU A 120 10.99 4.25 -5.37
C LEU A 120 10.63 4.55 -6.84
N MET A 121 9.50 4.02 -7.33
CA MET A 121 9.02 4.30 -8.68
C MET A 121 8.45 5.71 -8.84
N THR A 122 7.90 6.32 -7.79
CA THR A 122 7.47 7.73 -7.83
C THR A 122 8.65 8.71 -7.82
N LEU A 123 9.83 8.30 -7.31
CA LEU A 123 11.08 9.08 -7.33
C LEU A 123 11.78 9.11 -8.70
N LEU A 124 11.59 8.07 -9.53
CA LEU A 124 12.29 7.91 -10.82
C LEU A 124 11.39 8.10 -12.07
N PRO A 125 10.46 9.08 -12.15
CA PRO A 125 9.54 9.19 -13.26
C PRO A 125 10.24 9.73 -14.51
N ARG A 126 9.96 9.10 -15.66
CA ARG A 126 10.39 9.61 -16.97
C ARG A 126 9.71 10.96 -17.24
N LEU A 127 10.49 12.03 -17.30
CA LEU A 127 10.03 13.31 -17.85
C LEU A 127 10.57 13.41 -19.28
N LYS A 128 9.67 13.35 -20.27
CA LYS A 128 9.94 14.03 -21.54
C LYS A 128 9.65 15.50 -21.25
N LEU A 129 10.67 16.24 -20.84
CA LEU A 129 10.58 17.69 -20.82
C LEU A 129 10.44 18.10 -22.29
N PRO A 130 9.45 18.94 -22.67
CA PRO A 130 9.53 19.61 -23.96
C PRO A 130 10.84 20.40 -23.96
N ALA A 131 11.72 20.09 -24.91
CA ALA A 131 12.94 20.84 -25.11
C ALA A 131 12.54 22.29 -25.45
N GLY A 132 12.73 23.20 -24.51
CA GLY A 132 12.57 24.64 -24.71
C GLY A 132 11.14 25.14 -24.82
N SER A 133 10.75 25.99 -23.87
CA SER A 133 9.94 27.16 -24.19
C SER A 133 10.31 28.25 -23.20
N LYS A 134 11.37 28.99 -23.58
CA LYS A 134 11.82 30.31 -23.09
C LYS A 134 11.97 30.49 -21.59
#